data_AF-A0A7C1GR08-F1
#
_entry.id   AF-A0A7C1GR08-F1
#
_cell.length_a   1.000
_cell.length_b   1.000
_cell.length_c   1.000
_cell.angle_alpha   90.00
_cell.angle_beta   90.00
_cell.angle_gamma   90.00
#
_symmetry.space_group_name_H-M   'P 1'
#
loop_
_entity.id
_entity.type
_entity.pdbx_description
1 polymer ?
#
loop_
_entity_poly.entity_id
_entity_poly.type
_entity_poly.pdbx_seq_one_letter_code
_entity_poly.pdbx_strand_id
1 'polypeptide(L)'
;MYLRITFSSKNGEPMEILGHISQEDLGDILSKHLPVSSVAERWKEEIYFSTGIELSGPTTSRIVAGSLAYWPPGKALCLFAGSNQPYGPVIPLGWFLGPRHYVLQIEDGSEVKVDVPRDEEYPPDMLKLVKLIRESGYLVAPRNWRNVVSIVGASTKRDTRIGFEIFVENFGYIIESDPIFKRDFSAIDEALQLRIRAHLIKSRLDINEEGFVILSEYASNENDLIDKLNRLITDYQKVLDVLSLVS
;
A
#
# COMPACT_ATOMS: atom_id res chain seq x y z
N MET A 1 -12.02 2.87 8.87
CA MET A 1 -12.28 1.40 8.74
C MET A 1 -11.29 0.77 7.78
N TYR A 2 -11.05 -0.54 7.85
CA TYR A 2 -10.24 -1.26 6.86
C TYR A 2 -11.12 -1.93 5.80
N LEU A 3 -10.62 -2.00 4.57
CA LEU A 3 -11.23 -2.66 3.41
C LEU A 3 -10.28 -3.72 2.86
N ARG A 4 -10.85 -4.80 2.34
CA ARG A 4 -10.17 -5.77 1.50
C ARG A 4 -10.73 -5.69 0.09
N ILE A 5 -9.82 -5.64 -0.89
CA ILE A 5 -10.13 -5.60 -2.30
C ILE A 5 -9.40 -6.77 -2.96
N THR A 6 -10.16 -7.77 -3.40
CA THR A 6 -9.62 -8.99 -4.01
C THR A 6 -9.89 -9.01 -5.49
N PHE A 7 -8.85 -9.22 -6.29
CA PHE A 7 -8.89 -9.28 -7.75
C PHE A 7 -8.59 -10.71 -8.22
N SER A 8 -9.34 -11.16 -9.20
CA SER A 8 -9.02 -12.38 -9.95
C SER A 8 -7.73 -12.20 -10.76
N SER A 9 -7.03 -13.32 -10.97
CA SER A 9 -5.79 -13.40 -11.72
C SER A 9 -5.87 -14.55 -12.73
N LYS A 10 -5.26 -14.37 -13.91
CA LYS A 10 -5.21 -15.43 -14.94
C LYS A 10 -4.55 -16.73 -14.46
N ASN A 11 -3.64 -16.63 -13.49
CA ASN A 11 -2.92 -17.77 -12.93
C ASN A 11 -3.71 -18.48 -11.82
N GLY A 12 -4.93 -18.02 -11.52
CA GLY A 12 -5.81 -18.60 -10.50
C GLY A 12 -5.53 -18.13 -9.07
N GLU A 13 -4.39 -17.47 -8.83
CA GLU A 13 -4.03 -16.97 -7.50
C GLU A 13 -4.53 -15.53 -7.31
N PRO A 14 -5.50 -15.30 -6.39
CA PRO A 14 -6.11 -13.99 -6.23
C PRO A 14 -5.09 -12.97 -5.68
N MET A 15 -5.27 -11.73 -6.14
CA MET A 15 -4.49 -10.57 -5.70
C MET A 15 -5.33 -9.77 -4.70
N GLU A 16 -4.79 -9.50 -3.53
CA GLU A 16 -5.42 -8.76 -2.44
C GLU A 16 -4.75 -7.40 -2.13
N ILE A 17 -5.50 -6.31 -2.23
CA ILE A 17 -5.09 -4.99 -1.78
C ILE A 17 -5.93 -4.59 -0.56
N LEU A 18 -5.25 -4.19 0.52
CA LEU A 18 -5.91 -3.70 1.72
C LEU A 18 -5.98 -2.17 1.67
N GLY A 19 -7.08 -1.64 2.20
CA GLY A 19 -7.37 -0.22 2.27
C GLY A 19 -7.67 0.25 3.68
N HIS A 20 -7.36 1.50 3.98
CA HIS A 20 -7.86 2.21 5.14
C HIS A 20 -8.68 3.42 4.68
N ILE A 21 -9.95 3.46 5.09
CA ILE A 21 -10.85 4.60 4.92
C ILE A 21 -10.73 5.48 6.16
N SER A 22 -10.23 6.70 5.96
CA SER A 22 -9.91 7.65 7.02
C SER A 22 -11.11 8.46 7.51
N GLN A 23 -12.15 8.59 6.69
CA GLN A 23 -13.40 9.29 7.02
C GLN A 23 -14.41 8.29 7.57
N GLU A 24 -14.83 8.50 8.82
CA GLU A 24 -15.71 7.57 9.56
C GLU A 24 -17.10 7.48 8.93
N ASP A 25 -17.69 8.62 8.55
CA ASP A 25 -19.00 8.71 7.91
C ASP A 25 -19.07 7.99 6.56
N LEU A 26 -18.06 8.18 5.71
CA LEU A 26 -17.96 7.44 4.44
C LEU A 26 -17.69 5.95 4.66
N GLY A 27 -16.91 5.61 5.69
CA GLY A 27 -16.69 4.22 6.11
C GLY A 27 -17.99 3.54 6.54
N ASP A 28 -18.81 4.21 7.34
CA ASP A 28 -20.10 3.70 7.79
C ASP A 28 -21.06 3.45 6.62
N ILE A 29 -21.06 4.32 5.61
CA ILE A 29 -21.88 4.12 4.41
C ILE A 29 -21.35 2.91 3.63
N LEU A 30 -20.04 2.83 3.39
CA LEU A 30 -19.43 1.72 2.66
C LEU A 30 -19.72 0.38 3.35
N SER A 31 -19.42 0.27 4.65
CA SER A 31 -19.61 -0.96 5.42
C SER A 31 -21.03 -1.55 5.37
N LYS A 32 -22.06 -0.70 5.27
CA LYS A 32 -23.47 -1.13 5.15
C LYS A 32 -23.82 -1.78 3.81
N HIS A 33 -23.04 -1.49 2.77
CA HIS A 33 -23.28 -1.99 1.41
C HIS A 33 -22.32 -3.11 1.00
N LEU A 34 -21.27 -3.36 1.78
CA LEU A 34 -20.32 -4.44 1.52
C LEU A 34 -20.88 -5.80 1.98
N PRO A 35 -20.56 -6.90 1.27
CA PRO A 35 -19.63 -7.00 0.14
C PRO A 35 -20.23 -6.56 -1.20
N VAL A 36 -19.38 -6.09 -2.13
CA VAL A 36 -19.75 -5.81 -3.52
C VAL A 36 -18.80 -6.51 -4.50
N SER A 37 -19.30 -6.80 -5.70
CA SER A 37 -18.49 -7.32 -6.81
C SER A 37 -18.58 -6.40 -8.02
N SER A 38 -17.51 -6.32 -8.79
CA SER A 38 -17.41 -5.48 -9.99
C SER A 38 -16.35 -6.02 -10.95
N VAL A 39 -16.02 -5.23 -11.96
CA VAL A 39 -14.90 -5.47 -12.88
C VAL A 39 -13.94 -4.30 -12.79
N ALA A 40 -12.67 -4.60 -12.59
CA ALA A 40 -11.59 -3.63 -12.52
C ALA A 40 -11.26 -3.08 -13.91
N GLU A 41 -11.16 -1.77 -14.01
CA GLU A 41 -10.70 -1.05 -15.19
C GLU A 41 -9.37 -0.37 -14.85
N ARG A 42 -8.46 -0.35 -15.83
CA ARG A 42 -7.17 0.32 -15.71
C ARG A 42 -7.15 1.62 -16.50
N TRP A 43 -6.75 2.70 -15.84
CA TRP A 43 -6.41 3.94 -16.51
C TRP A 43 -5.05 4.45 -16.05
N LYS A 44 -4.06 4.41 -16.96
CA LYS A 44 -2.66 4.78 -16.66
C LYS A 44 -2.11 3.98 -15.47
N GLU A 45 -1.80 4.65 -14.35
CA GLU A 45 -1.24 4.09 -13.12
C GLU A 45 -2.29 4.00 -11.99
N GLU A 46 -3.57 3.89 -12.35
CA GLU A 46 -4.65 3.65 -11.40
C GLU A 46 -5.55 2.48 -11.84
N ILE A 47 -6.16 1.85 -10.84
CA ILE A 47 -7.24 0.87 -11.02
C ILE A 47 -8.51 1.48 -10.43
N TYR A 48 -9.62 1.39 -11.16
CA TYR A 48 -10.92 1.79 -10.65
C TYR A 48 -12.00 0.76 -10.99
N PHE A 49 -13.09 0.77 -10.23
CA PHE A 49 -14.23 -0.10 -10.48
C PHE A 49 -15.48 0.47 -9.83
N SER A 50 -16.63 0.34 -10.49
CA SER A 50 -17.90 0.80 -9.96
C SER A 50 -18.36 -0.09 -8.80
N THR A 51 -18.70 0.50 -7.66
CA THR A 51 -19.29 -0.23 -6.52
C THR A 51 -20.82 -0.18 -6.52
N GLY A 52 -21.41 0.73 -7.31
CA GLY A 52 -22.84 1.04 -7.26
C GLY A 52 -23.27 1.81 -6.01
N ILE A 53 -22.38 1.99 -5.04
CA ILE A 53 -22.63 2.72 -3.78
C ILE A 53 -22.53 4.21 -4.08
N GLU A 54 -23.48 4.99 -3.59
CA GLU A 54 -23.48 6.43 -3.76
C GLU A 54 -22.82 7.10 -2.54
N LEU A 55 -21.69 7.78 -2.77
CA LEU A 55 -21.01 8.61 -1.79
C LEU A 55 -21.02 10.09 -2.22
N SER A 56 -21.18 10.97 -1.25
CA SER A 56 -21.14 12.42 -1.43
C SER A 56 -20.18 13.05 -0.42
N GLY A 57 -19.41 14.04 -0.83
CA GLY A 57 -18.40 14.66 0.02
C GLY A 57 -17.57 15.71 -0.74
N PRO A 58 -16.63 16.37 -0.04
CA PRO A 58 -15.73 17.33 -0.68
C PRO A 58 -14.86 16.63 -1.73
N THR A 59 -14.67 17.28 -2.88
CA THR A 59 -13.89 16.72 -3.99
C THR A 59 -12.59 17.48 -4.23
N THR A 60 -11.62 16.80 -4.82
CA THR A 60 -10.34 17.35 -5.26
C THR A 60 -9.98 16.81 -6.65
N SER A 61 -9.26 17.60 -7.42
CA SER A 61 -8.62 17.17 -8.67
C SER A 61 -7.16 16.76 -8.48
N ARG A 62 -6.68 16.76 -7.22
CA ARG A 62 -5.31 16.38 -6.86
C ARG A 62 -5.28 15.30 -5.80
N ILE A 63 -4.48 14.26 -6.03
CA ILE A 63 -4.30 13.14 -5.11
C ILE A 63 -2.82 12.71 -5.05
N VAL A 64 -2.44 12.11 -3.94
CA VAL A 64 -1.09 11.56 -3.71
C VAL A 64 -1.08 10.09 -4.13
N ALA A 65 0.04 9.62 -4.68
CA ALA A 65 0.22 8.20 -4.96
C ALA A 65 0.07 7.39 -3.65
N GLY A 66 -0.63 6.25 -3.69
CA GLY A 66 -1.00 5.49 -2.50
C GLY A 66 -2.44 5.71 -2.04
N SER A 67 -3.13 6.72 -2.58
CA SER A 67 -4.47 7.07 -2.10
C SER A 67 -5.57 6.14 -2.61
N LEU A 68 -6.58 5.98 -1.76
CA LEU A 68 -7.91 5.55 -2.13
C LEU A 68 -8.79 6.79 -2.30
N ALA A 69 -9.55 6.84 -3.39
CA ALA A 69 -10.56 7.87 -3.60
C ALA A 69 -11.82 7.27 -4.22
N TYR A 70 -12.88 8.05 -4.24
CA TYR A 70 -14.14 7.70 -4.88
C TYR A 70 -14.44 8.70 -5.99
N TRP A 71 -14.75 8.20 -7.18
CA TRP A 71 -15.15 8.99 -8.33
C TRP A 71 -16.68 8.99 -8.49
N PRO A 72 -17.38 10.10 -8.16
CA PRO A 72 -18.84 10.12 -8.11
C PRO A 72 -19.55 9.77 -9.43
N PRO A 73 -19.14 10.30 -10.60
CA PRO A 73 -19.82 9.99 -11.86
C PRO A 73 -19.90 8.50 -12.19
N GLY A 74 -18.84 7.73 -11.87
CA GLY A 74 -18.78 6.29 -12.09
C GLY A 74 -19.24 5.44 -10.91
N LYS A 75 -19.62 6.06 -9.79
CA LYS A 75 -19.82 5.40 -8.49
C LYS A 75 -18.65 4.46 -8.15
N ALA A 76 -17.42 4.92 -8.41
CA ALA A 76 -16.26 4.05 -8.50
C ALA A 76 -15.28 4.27 -7.36
N LEU A 77 -14.72 3.18 -6.82
CA LEU A 77 -13.52 3.25 -6.00
C LEU A 77 -12.30 3.29 -6.92
N CYS A 78 -11.31 4.10 -6.55
CA CYS A 78 -10.09 4.35 -7.32
C CYS A 78 -8.85 4.13 -6.44
N LEU A 79 -7.88 3.36 -6.95
CA LEU A 79 -6.58 3.09 -6.34
C LEU A 79 -5.49 3.79 -7.17
N PHE A 80 -4.96 4.90 -6.66
CA PHE A 80 -3.95 5.70 -7.38
C PHE A 80 -2.54 5.23 -7.04
N ALA A 81 -1.90 4.44 -7.89
CA ALA A 81 -0.57 3.88 -7.61
C ALA A 81 0.58 4.76 -8.07
N GLY A 82 0.36 5.56 -9.11
CA GLY A 82 1.39 6.40 -9.73
C GLY A 82 1.14 7.90 -9.62
N SER A 83 1.72 8.61 -10.58
CA SER A 83 1.79 10.08 -10.60
C SER A 83 0.57 10.75 -11.26
N ASN A 84 -0.24 9.98 -11.99
CA ASN A 84 -1.39 10.53 -12.70
C ASN A 84 -2.43 11.07 -11.73
N GLN A 85 -3.04 12.18 -12.13
CA GLN A 85 -4.13 12.80 -11.39
C GLN A 85 -5.47 12.26 -11.90
N PRO A 86 -6.53 12.32 -11.05
CA PRO A 86 -7.86 11.86 -11.42
C PRO A 86 -8.36 12.47 -12.74
N TYR A 87 -9.13 11.69 -13.51
CA TYR A 87 -9.76 12.19 -14.75
C TYR A 87 -10.71 13.37 -14.48
N GLY A 88 -11.42 13.33 -13.34
CA GLY A 88 -12.24 14.41 -12.82
C GLY A 88 -12.23 14.42 -11.29
N PRO A 89 -12.90 15.39 -10.64
CA PRO A 89 -12.88 15.51 -9.18
C PRO A 89 -13.30 14.22 -8.47
N VAL A 90 -12.52 13.81 -7.48
CA VAL A 90 -12.75 12.63 -6.64
C VAL A 90 -12.89 13.02 -5.18
N ILE A 91 -13.60 12.21 -4.40
CA ILE A 91 -13.68 12.31 -2.95
C ILE A 91 -12.51 11.48 -2.37
N PRO A 92 -11.51 12.09 -1.70
CA PRO A 92 -10.46 11.34 -1.03
C PRO A 92 -11.09 10.44 0.04
N LEU A 93 -10.69 9.19 0.12
CA LEU A 93 -11.20 8.24 1.12
C LEU A 93 -10.14 7.87 2.15
N GLY A 94 -8.90 7.72 1.71
CA GLY A 94 -7.79 7.31 2.58
C GLY A 94 -6.66 6.71 1.77
N TRP A 95 -6.14 5.57 2.20
CA TRP A 95 -4.89 5.00 1.68
C TRP A 95 -5.01 3.50 1.48
N PHE A 96 -4.47 2.98 0.37
CA PHE A 96 -4.20 1.55 0.30
C PHE A 96 -2.88 1.23 1.01
N LEU A 97 -2.72 -0.02 1.43
CA LEU A 97 -1.62 -0.52 2.24
C LEU A 97 -0.65 -1.36 1.40
N GLY A 98 0.63 -1.42 1.81
CA GLY A 98 1.66 -2.21 1.13
C GLY A 98 2.30 -1.53 -0.09
N PRO A 99 3.30 -2.16 -0.71
CA PRO A 99 3.97 -1.61 -1.87
C PRO A 99 3.02 -1.23 -3.03
N ARG A 100 3.09 0.01 -3.50
CA ARG A 100 2.16 0.59 -4.49
C ARG A 100 2.22 -0.04 -5.88
N HIS A 101 3.39 -0.55 -6.26
CA HIS A 101 3.58 -1.18 -7.55
C HIS A 101 2.75 -2.47 -7.73
N TYR A 102 2.29 -3.09 -6.64
CA TYR A 102 1.38 -4.24 -6.71
C TYR A 102 0.06 -3.92 -7.41
N VAL A 103 -0.46 -2.70 -7.25
CA VAL A 103 -1.68 -2.27 -7.97
C VAL A 103 -1.46 -2.29 -9.48
N LEU A 104 -0.24 -2.04 -9.94
CA LEU A 104 0.11 -2.04 -11.37
C LEU A 104 0.22 -3.45 -11.96
N GLN A 105 0.20 -4.49 -11.13
CA GLN A 105 0.14 -5.89 -11.55
C GLN A 105 -1.30 -6.36 -11.81
N ILE A 106 -2.30 -5.58 -11.37
CA ILE A 106 -3.71 -5.90 -11.61
C ILE A 106 -4.00 -5.77 -13.11
N GLU A 107 -4.66 -6.79 -13.64
CA GLU A 107 -5.02 -6.85 -15.05
C GLU A 107 -6.30 -6.05 -15.30
N ASP A 108 -6.36 -5.41 -16.46
CA ASP A 108 -7.58 -4.78 -16.93
C ASP A 108 -8.65 -5.84 -17.18
N GLY A 109 -9.86 -5.62 -16.69
CA GLY A 109 -10.96 -6.57 -16.75
C GLY A 109 -10.97 -7.64 -15.65
N SER A 110 -10.06 -7.59 -14.66
CA SER A 110 -10.11 -8.50 -13.51
C SER A 110 -11.42 -8.36 -12.74
N GLU A 111 -12.12 -9.48 -12.47
CA GLU A 111 -13.20 -9.49 -11.48
C GLU A 111 -12.67 -9.02 -10.13
N VAL A 112 -13.39 -8.11 -9.47
CA VAL A 112 -13.02 -7.55 -8.17
C VAL A 112 -14.15 -7.75 -7.17
N LYS A 113 -13.77 -8.10 -5.93
CA LYS A 113 -14.66 -8.16 -4.77
C LYS A 113 -14.13 -7.23 -3.70
N VAL A 114 -15.02 -6.45 -3.09
CA VAL A 114 -14.70 -5.62 -1.92
C VAL A 114 -15.47 -6.13 -0.72
N ASP A 115 -14.80 -6.32 0.40
CA ASP A 115 -15.42 -6.63 1.69
C ASP A 115 -14.63 -6.05 2.88
N VAL A 116 -15.12 -6.30 4.09
CA VAL A 116 -14.42 -5.95 5.33
C VAL A 116 -13.58 -7.17 5.75
N PRO A 117 -12.25 -7.01 5.95
CA PRO A 117 -11.41 -8.11 6.39
C PRO A 117 -11.87 -8.58 7.77
N ARG A 118 -11.96 -9.89 7.96
CA ARG A 118 -12.38 -10.53 9.21
C ARG A 118 -11.16 -11.09 9.92
N ASP A 119 -11.01 -10.76 11.20
CA ASP A 119 -9.85 -11.15 12.00
C ASP A 119 -9.72 -12.68 12.09
N GLU A 120 -10.84 -13.42 12.12
CA GLU A 120 -10.83 -14.89 12.23
C GLU A 120 -10.21 -15.61 11.01
N GLU A 121 -9.97 -14.90 9.91
CA GLU A 121 -9.31 -15.43 8.71
C GLU A 121 -7.78 -15.49 8.84
N TYR A 122 -7.21 -14.90 9.90
CA TYR A 122 -5.76 -14.75 10.06
C TYR A 122 -5.24 -15.42 11.34
N PRO A 123 -3.96 -15.84 11.38
CA PRO A 123 -3.36 -16.45 12.57
C PRO A 123 -3.43 -15.52 13.80
N PRO A 124 -3.78 -16.01 15.00
CA PRO A 124 -3.91 -15.19 16.20
C PRO A 124 -2.64 -14.39 16.56
N ASP A 125 -1.45 -14.96 16.35
CA ASP A 125 -0.19 -14.28 16.63
C ASP A 125 0.06 -13.13 15.64
N MET A 126 -0.39 -13.26 14.40
CA MET A 126 -0.37 -12.16 13.43
C MET A 126 -1.29 -11.03 13.85
N LEU A 127 -2.49 -11.33 14.38
CA LEU A 127 -3.41 -10.31 14.87
C LEU A 127 -2.84 -9.53 16.07
N LYS A 128 -2.09 -10.19 16.97
CA LYS A 128 -1.34 -9.52 18.05
C LYS A 128 -0.32 -8.54 17.48
N LEU A 129 0.42 -8.96 16.47
CA LEU A 129 1.43 -8.12 15.82
C LEU A 129 0.82 -6.92 15.11
N VAL A 130 -0.28 -7.13 14.38
CA VAL A 130 -1.07 -6.06 13.75
C VAL A 130 -1.52 -5.04 14.80
N LYS A 131 -2.00 -5.48 15.96
CA LYS A 131 -2.40 -4.59 17.06
C LYS A 131 -1.20 -3.77 17.58
N LEU A 132 -0.07 -4.41 17.85
CA LEU A 132 1.16 -3.75 18.30
C LEU A 132 1.63 -2.64 17.32
N ILE A 133 1.59 -2.93 16.02
CA ILE A 133 2.01 -1.97 14.99
C ILE A 133 1.01 -0.82 14.87
N ARG A 134 -0.31 -1.07 14.99
CA ARG A 134 -1.35 -0.02 15.03
C ARG A 134 -1.18 0.91 16.23
N GLU A 135 -0.86 0.38 17.41
CA GLU A 135 -0.58 1.16 18.61
C GLU A 135 0.64 2.09 18.43
N SER A 136 1.55 1.75 17.52
CA SER A 136 2.69 2.59 17.12
C SER A 136 2.35 3.67 16.07
N GLY A 137 1.08 3.78 15.67
CA GLY A 137 0.57 4.84 14.80
C GLY A 137 0.64 4.54 13.30
N TYR A 138 0.83 3.28 12.89
CA TYR A 138 0.80 2.87 11.48
C TYR A 138 -0.58 2.37 11.07
N LEU A 139 -0.94 2.61 9.81
CA LEU A 139 -2.07 1.93 9.17
C LEU A 139 -1.59 0.55 8.72
N VAL A 140 -2.15 -0.53 9.27
CA VAL A 140 -1.74 -1.89 8.93
C VAL A 140 -2.92 -2.86 8.94
N ALA A 141 -2.84 -3.87 8.09
CA ALA A 141 -3.76 -4.98 8.05
C ALA A 141 -3.01 -6.26 7.67
N PRO A 142 -3.45 -7.43 8.17
CA PRO A 142 -2.97 -8.69 7.64
C PRO A 142 -3.44 -8.84 6.18
N ARG A 143 -2.68 -9.60 5.40
CA ARG A 143 -2.92 -9.83 3.98
C ARG A 143 -2.72 -11.30 3.66
N ASN A 144 -3.50 -11.78 2.70
CA ASN A 144 -3.26 -13.04 2.03
C ASN A 144 -3.15 -12.78 0.51
N TRP A 145 -1.92 -12.72 0.01
CA TRP A 145 -1.64 -12.50 -1.41
C TRP A 145 -1.06 -13.77 -2.01
N ARG A 146 -1.74 -14.34 -3.00
CA ARG A 146 -1.28 -15.58 -3.66
C ARG A 146 -0.94 -16.70 -2.66
N ASN A 147 -1.77 -16.86 -1.63
CA ASN A 147 -1.59 -17.82 -0.53
C ASN A 147 -0.39 -17.57 0.38
N VAL A 148 0.25 -16.39 0.28
CA VAL A 148 1.28 -15.94 1.20
C VAL A 148 0.65 -14.95 2.19
N VAL A 149 0.75 -15.29 3.48
CA VAL A 149 0.23 -14.44 4.55
C VAL A 149 1.32 -13.47 5.00
N SER A 150 1.02 -12.17 4.97
CA SER A 150 1.93 -11.10 5.36
C SER A 150 1.17 -10.01 6.12
N ILE A 151 1.86 -8.98 6.59
CA ILE A 151 1.23 -7.76 7.10
C ILE A 151 1.61 -6.62 6.18
N VAL A 152 0.62 -5.95 5.59
CA VAL A 152 0.84 -4.75 4.78
C VAL A 152 0.50 -3.50 5.55
N GLY A 153 1.26 -2.45 5.27
CA GLY A 153 1.14 -1.20 5.97
C GLY A 153 1.43 0.03 5.15
N ALA A 154 1.10 1.16 5.76
CA ALA A 154 1.47 2.48 5.28
C ALA A 154 1.76 3.41 6.45
N SER A 155 2.84 4.18 6.33
CA SER A 155 3.00 5.44 7.05
C SER A 155 2.38 6.56 6.25
N THR A 156 1.59 7.39 6.91
CA THR A 156 0.95 8.59 6.34
C THR A 156 1.43 9.84 7.09
N LYS A 157 2.66 9.79 7.61
CA LYS A 157 3.31 10.92 8.28
C LYS A 157 3.78 11.90 7.19
N ARG A 158 3.43 13.18 7.32
CA ARG A 158 3.58 14.26 6.29
C ARG A 158 2.62 14.09 5.10
N ASP A 159 2.73 14.95 4.09
CA ASP A 159 1.92 14.91 2.85
C ASP A 159 2.32 13.75 1.90
N THR A 160 3.01 12.73 2.41
CA THR A 160 3.51 11.58 1.66
C THR A 160 3.10 10.28 2.32
N ARG A 161 2.80 9.28 1.49
CA ARG A 161 2.54 7.92 1.92
C ARG A 161 3.74 7.04 1.63
N ILE A 162 4.19 6.28 2.62
CA ILE A 162 5.26 5.28 2.48
C ILE A 162 4.68 3.92 2.87
N GLY A 163 4.52 3.05 1.89
CA GLY A 163 4.08 1.66 2.08
C GLY A 163 5.19 0.76 2.55
N PHE A 164 4.79 -0.34 3.18
CA PHE A 164 5.68 -1.43 3.55
C PHE A 164 4.92 -2.75 3.64
N GLU A 165 5.64 -3.86 3.55
CA GLU A 165 5.16 -5.21 3.79
C GLU A 165 6.08 -5.92 4.79
N ILE A 166 5.50 -6.69 5.71
CA ILE A 166 6.20 -7.47 6.72
C ILE A 166 5.90 -8.94 6.46
N PHE A 167 6.94 -9.70 6.14
CA PHE A 167 6.89 -11.15 6.07
C PHE A 167 7.21 -11.73 7.43
N VAL A 168 6.33 -12.60 7.92
CA VAL A 168 6.44 -13.24 9.23
C VAL A 168 6.99 -14.64 9.04
N GLU A 169 8.24 -14.83 9.42
CA GLU A 169 8.95 -16.10 9.28
C GLU A 169 9.24 -16.72 10.65
N ASN A 170 9.48 -18.03 10.68
CA ASN A 170 9.83 -18.74 11.92
C ASN A 170 11.13 -18.24 12.57
N PHE A 171 11.98 -17.53 11.82
CA PHE A 171 13.26 -17.01 12.28
C PHE A 171 13.25 -15.50 12.52
N GLY A 172 12.21 -14.76 12.12
CA GLY A 172 12.14 -13.32 12.33
C GLY A 172 11.15 -12.63 11.40
N TYR A 173 11.25 -11.30 11.33
CA TYR A 173 10.38 -10.44 10.54
C TYR A 173 11.20 -9.70 9.49
N ILE A 174 10.83 -9.88 8.22
CA ILE A 174 11.45 -9.17 7.10
C ILE A 174 10.54 -8.04 6.71
N ILE A 175 11.07 -6.82 6.66
CA ILE A 175 10.31 -5.61 6.30
C ILE A 175 10.82 -5.10 4.97
N GLU A 176 9.93 -4.86 4.02
CA GLU A 176 10.24 -4.27 2.72
C GLU A 176 9.42 -3.00 2.50
N SER A 177 10.04 -1.95 1.96
CA SER A 177 9.38 -0.68 1.67
C SER A 177 8.66 -0.68 0.31
N ASP A 178 7.95 0.41 0.04
CA ASP A 178 7.66 0.83 -1.33
C ASP A 178 8.94 0.82 -2.21
N PRO A 179 8.80 0.64 -3.53
CA PRO A 179 9.92 0.73 -4.46
C PRO A 179 10.41 2.18 -4.56
N ILE A 180 11.73 2.35 -4.46
CA ILE A 180 12.39 3.61 -4.76
C ILE A 180 12.42 3.79 -6.29
N PHE A 181 12.96 2.82 -7.02
CA PHE A 181 12.97 2.78 -8.49
C PHE A 181 13.27 1.36 -9.01
N LYS A 182 13.00 1.11 -10.30
CA LYS A 182 13.30 -0.19 -10.93
C LYS A 182 14.75 -0.20 -11.44
N ARG A 183 15.47 -1.29 -11.16
CA ARG A 183 16.85 -1.49 -11.66
C ARG A 183 16.88 -1.42 -13.18
N ASP A 184 17.86 -0.69 -13.72
CA ASP A 184 18.14 -0.63 -15.15
C ASP A 184 19.63 -0.85 -15.48
N PHE A 185 20.48 -1.02 -14.46
CA PHE A 185 21.92 -1.25 -14.56
C PHE A 185 22.69 -0.12 -15.26
N SER A 186 22.09 1.06 -15.40
CA SER A 186 22.77 2.24 -15.89
C SER A 186 23.75 2.79 -14.86
N ALA A 187 24.66 3.66 -15.30
CA ALA A 187 25.54 4.38 -14.38
C ALA A 187 24.74 5.29 -13.42
N ILE A 188 23.54 5.74 -13.81
CA ILE A 188 22.66 6.57 -12.97
C ILE A 188 22.08 5.71 -11.82
N ASP A 189 21.59 4.52 -12.14
CA ASP A 189 21.12 3.52 -11.18
C ASP A 189 22.20 3.22 -10.13
N GLU A 190 23.40 2.83 -10.57
CA GLU A 190 24.52 2.51 -9.66
C GLU A 190 24.93 3.73 -8.82
N ALA A 191 25.05 4.91 -9.42
CA ALA A 191 25.40 6.13 -8.69
C ALA A 191 24.34 6.51 -7.64
N LEU A 192 23.05 6.33 -7.94
CA LEU A 192 21.95 6.60 -7.04
C LEU A 192 21.98 5.65 -5.83
N GLN A 193 22.19 4.35 -6.05
CA GLN A 193 22.33 3.39 -4.96
C GLN A 193 23.54 3.66 -4.08
N LEU A 194 24.70 3.99 -4.67
CA LEU A 194 25.90 4.36 -3.92
C LEU A 194 25.65 5.57 -3.03
N ARG A 195 24.98 6.61 -3.56
CA ARG A 195 24.62 7.80 -2.79
C ARG A 195 23.67 7.49 -1.65
N ILE A 196 22.63 6.69 -1.90
CA ILE A 196 21.66 6.29 -0.88
C ILE A 196 22.37 5.53 0.25
N ARG A 197 23.14 4.48 -0.08
CA ARG A 197 23.87 3.64 0.89
C ARG A 197 24.89 4.42 1.71
N ALA A 198 25.64 5.32 1.07
CA ALA A 198 26.75 6.01 1.74
C ALA A 198 26.29 7.13 2.68
N HIS A 199 25.14 7.77 2.41
CA HIS A 199 24.84 9.06 3.03
C HIS A 199 23.42 9.22 3.58
N LEU A 200 22.45 8.43 3.13
CA LEU A 200 21.04 8.72 3.42
C LEU A 200 20.45 7.79 4.48
N ILE A 201 20.86 6.53 4.49
CA ILE A 201 20.16 5.48 5.23
C ILE A 201 21.11 4.69 6.14
N LYS A 202 20.51 4.09 7.16
CA LYS A 202 21.08 3.01 7.98
C LYS A 202 20.43 1.66 7.64
N SER A 203 19.19 1.67 7.15
CA SER A 203 18.52 0.47 6.62
C SER A 203 19.29 -0.13 5.45
N ARG A 204 18.99 -1.39 5.12
CA ARG A 204 19.57 -2.02 3.94
C ARG A 204 18.92 -1.45 2.69
N LEU A 205 19.71 -1.36 1.62
CA LEU A 205 19.23 -1.07 0.27
C LEU A 205 19.36 -2.35 -0.54
N ASP A 206 18.23 -2.99 -0.81
CA ASP A 206 18.14 -4.31 -1.43
C ASP A 206 17.36 -4.26 -2.74
N ILE A 207 17.31 -5.40 -3.43
CA ILE A 207 16.53 -5.61 -4.64
C ILE A 207 15.49 -6.68 -4.33
N ASN A 208 14.21 -6.38 -4.52
CA ASN A 208 13.15 -7.39 -4.37
C ASN A 208 13.11 -8.34 -5.58
N GLU A 209 12.24 -9.35 -5.50
CA GLU A 209 12.08 -10.41 -6.51
C GLU A 209 11.68 -9.88 -7.89
N GLU A 210 11.12 -8.67 -7.95
CA GLU A 210 10.66 -8.00 -9.17
C GLU A 210 11.68 -7.03 -9.77
N GLY A 211 12.86 -6.91 -9.15
CA GLY A 211 13.95 -6.06 -9.61
C GLY A 211 13.81 -4.58 -9.20
N PHE A 212 12.97 -4.27 -8.21
CA PHE A 212 12.90 -2.92 -7.65
C PHE A 212 13.95 -2.74 -6.55
N VAL A 213 14.59 -1.57 -6.56
CA VAL A 213 15.40 -1.09 -5.45
C VAL A 213 14.45 -0.66 -4.32
N ILE A 214 14.61 -1.26 -3.16
CA ILE A 214 13.79 -1.04 -1.95
C ILE A 214 14.66 -0.84 -0.73
N LEU A 215 14.09 -0.27 0.33
CA LEU A 215 14.67 -0.38 1.67
C LEU A 215 14.15 -1.64 2.35
N SER A 216 15.05 -2.36 3.03
CA SER A 216 14.67 -3.51 3.83
C SER A 216 15.26 -3.47 5.24
N GLU A 217 14.59 -4.16 6.16
CA GLU A 217 15.08 -4.42 7.51
C GLU A 217 14.81 -5.88 7.89
N TYR A 218 15.57 -6.35 8.88
CA TYR A 218 15.30 -7.61 9.56
C TYR A 218 15.15 -7.34 11.05
N ALA A 219 14.06 -7.79 11.62
CA ALA A 219 13.83 -7.79 13.06
C ALA A 219 13.83 -9.22 13.60
N SER A 220 14.59 -9.43 14.67
CA SER A 220 14.73 -10.76 15.30
C SER A 220 13.57 -11.13 16.23
N ASN A 221 12.78 -10.14 16.67
CA ASN A 221 11.68 -10.29 17.61
C ASN A 221 10.71 -9.10 17.52
N GLU A 222 9.56 -9.18 18.20
CA GLU A 222 8.50 -8.17 18.14
C GLU A 222 8.92 -6.77 18.66
N ASN A 223 9.79 -6.71 19.68
CA ASN A 223 10.28 -5.43 20.20
C ASN A 223 11.18 -4.72 19.17
N ASP A 224 12.08 -5.49 18.56
CA ASP A 224 12.97 -5.02 17.48
C ASP A 224 12.16 -4.59 16.24
N LEU A 225 11.02 -5.24 15.96
CA LEU A 225 10.19 -4.96 14.78
C LEU A 225 9.78 -3.48 14.67
N ILE A 226 9.28 -2.90 15.77
CA ILE A 226 8.79 -1.51 15.75
C ILE A 226 9.95 -0.53 15.54
N ASP A 227 11.09 -0.76 16.18
CA ASP A 227 12.29 0.08 16.00
C ASP A 227 12.83 0.00 14.56
N LYS A 228 12.83 -1.19 13.97
CA LYS A 228 13.23 -1.44 12.59
C LYS A 228 12.28 -0.78 11.60
N LEU A 229 10.98 -0.91 11.82
CA LEU A 229 9.97 -0.26 11.00
C LEU A 229 10.10 1.27 11.06
N ASN A 230 10.25 1.84 12.25
CA ASN A 230 10.47 3.28 12.43
C ASN A 230 11.72 3.78 11.70
N ARG A 231 12.82 3.01 11.76
CA ARG A 231 14.05 3.32 11.03
C ARG A 231 13.83 3.29 9.52
N LEU A 232 13.24 2.21 8.99
CA LEU A 232 12.97 2.04 7.56
C LEU A 232 12.14 3.20 7.01
N ILE A 233 11.06 3.58 7.69
CA ILE A 233 10.20 4.70 7.27
C ILE A 233 10.95 6.03 7.32
N THR A 234 11.75 6.27 8.38
CA THR A 234 12.55 7.49 8.52
C THR A 234 13.61 7.60 7.42
N ASP A 235 14.30 6.49 7.13
CA ASP A 235 15.33 6.43 6.11
C ASP A 235 14.73 6.55 4.70
N TYR A 236 13.57 5.96 4.44
CA TYR A 236 12.84 6.15 3.19
C TYR A 236 12.45 7.61 2.98
N GLN A 237 11.97 8.28 4.03
CA GLN A 237 11.66 9.72 3.95
C GLN A 237 12.90 10.55 3.61
N LYS A 238 14.08 10.24 4.17
CA LYS A 238 15.33 10.95 3.80
C LYS A 238 15.69 10.75 2.33
N VAL A 239 15.46 9.55 1.80
CA VAL A 239 15.65 9.29 0.36
C VAL A 239 14.72 10.19 -0.45
N LEU A 240 13.42 10.24 -0.11
CA LEU A 240 12.48 11.14 -0.79
C LEU A 240 12.88 12.62 -0.66
N ASP A 241 13.24 13.10 0.53
CA ASP A 241 13.61 14.49 0.77
C ASP A 241 14.82 14.90 -0.07
N VAL A 242 15.82 14.02 -0.20
CA VAL A 242 17.03 14.31 -1.00
C VAL A 242 16.79 14.19 -2.50
N LEU A 243 15.96 13.24 -2.95
CA LEU A 243 15.70 13.04 -4.38
C LEU A 243 14.66 14.01 -4.94
N SER A 244 13.72 14.47 -4.11
CA SER A 244 12.70 15.43 -4.53
C SER A 244 13.23 16.87 -4.60
N LEU A 245 14.40 17.16 -4.01
CA LEU A 245 14.99 18.51 -3.90
C LEU A 245 13.91 19.58 -3.63
N VAL A 246 13.07 19.36 -2.62
CA VAL A 246 12.30 20.46 -2.03
C VAL A 246 13.23 21.13 -1.02
N SER A 247 13.99 22.11 -1.53
CA SER A 247 14.74 23.07 -0.70
C SER A 247 13.80 23.93 0.12
#